data_AF-A0A6I0E1J1-F1
#
_entry.id   AF-A0A6I0E1J1-F1
#
_cell.length_a   1.000
_cell.length_b   1.000
_cell.length_c   1.000
_cell.angle_alpha   90.00
_cell.angle_beta   90.00
_cell.angle_gamma   90.00
#
_symmetry.space_group_name_H-M   'P 1'
#
loop_
_entity.id
_entity.type
_entity.pdbx_description
1 polymer ?
#
loop_
_entity_poly.entity_id
_entity_poly.type
_entity_poly.pdbx_seq_one_letter_code
_entity_poly.pdbx_strand_id
1 'polypeptide(L)'
;MNSKLNNNTSVGFRKGTAAIVNGFTMTNCEVKGNNQGCFIAKDAAISGGTFDHVTITNTDFSNNLQKGMYFEALSNAVIDGIIMNNSGTDAGYANNNGIDINLKYGNYSNITLKNSTITSCGFTGTATLPEHPAAVAIKARDDGNYSSVPATLDNVEVFNNIIGGPQNGIRFGESGKMNAGPTNVSVTGNELSSAFAHKAFINNTNSTDIATCNWWGTVNGITIASKISGNVNYSQWLTDGTNDASGAGFFQATPDCGGTPVALGPVFSEDIICGESTTSGSITISFSGGTGPYGISWTGSESGSATNISTPYTITVLPAGAYAFTITDGNLTTVGGVGSVQYLPVTNTTNNPDTYYPTIQAAIDAASNDDVIEVCTGTYNYVSEGNPAPSGLIKVTKGVTLKAATEARPIIDGSGFDGVFKIHPSALIPGNTVTIEGFEIKGNAATGIAMTMQGCFDNTPAKVIIRDNWFHGMVGGIDFWGAGNYLPTGWTSALANIEISRNKFYDMVNSGTNQGFGITIEDPANWSSAGNEYAVKIENNEFSNLPSNGANPGVGIVIPRANNTWEAANVYIAG
;
A
#
# COMPACT_ATOMS: atom_id res chain seq x y z
N MET A 1 -17.00 21.70 52.14
CA MET A 1 -17.44 20.77 53.20
C MET A 1 -16.23 20.00 53.73
N ASN A 2 -16.24 19.69 55.03
CA ASN A 2 -15.31 18.79 55.73
C ASN A 2 -16.17 17.95 56.69
N SER A 3 -16.68 16.82 56.22
CA SER A 3 -17.82 16.14 56.83
C SER A 3 -17.80 14.64 56.52
N LYS A 4 -18.51 13.87 57.36
CA LYS A 4 -18.74 12.44 57.15
C LYS A 4 -20.21 12.21 56.78
N LEU A 5 -20.44 11.74 55.56
CA LEU A 5 -21.76 11.51 54.96
C LEU A 5 -21.90 10.01 54.68
N ASN A 6 -21.97 9.22 55.75
CA ASN A 6 -21.83 7.77 55.68
C ASN A 6 -23.13 7.03 55.98
N ASN A 7 -23.31 5.85 55.37
CA ASN A 7 -24.39 4.90 55.65
C ASN A 7 -25.81 5.48 55.52
N ASN A 8 -25.99 6.46 54.62
CA ASN A 8 -27.32 6.97 54.30
C ASN A 8 -28.05 5.94 53.42
N THR A 9 -29.34 5.76 53.67
CA THR A 9 -30.19 4.82 52.93
C THR A 9 -30.38 5.18 51.46
N SER A 10 -30.04 6.41 51.06
CA SER A 10 -30.21 6.92 49.69
C SER A 10 -28.92 7.55 49.15
N VAL A 11 -28.68 8.84 49.39
CA VAL A 11 -27.54 9.55 48.81
C VAL A 11 -26.75 10.27 49.90
N GLY A 12 -25.42 10.26 49.82
CA GLY A 12 -24.56 11.03 50.73
C GLY A 12 -24.80 12.54 50.62
N PHE A 13 -24.77 13.09 49.41
CA PHE A 13 -25.25 14.45 49.12
C PHE A 13 -25.86 14.59 47.73
N ARG A 14 -26.78 15.55 47.58
CA ARG A 14 -27.48 15.78 46.31
C ARG A 14 -27.63 17.25 45.95
N LYS A 15 -27.62 17.54 44.65
CA LYS A 15 -28.10 18.81 44.07
C LYS A 15 -29.44 18.57 43.40
N GLY A 16 -30.44 19.40 43.70
CA GLY A 16 -31.75 19.35 43.04
C GLY A 16 -31.69 19.72 41.56
N THR A 17 -32.72 19.32 40.80
CA THR A 17 -32.80 19.46 39.34
C THR A 17 -32.64 20.91 38.87
N ALA A 18 -33.41 21.85 39.43
CA ALA A 18 -33.37 23.27 39.03
C ALA A 18 -32.26 24.08 39.74
N ALA A 19 -31.59 23.51 40.74
CA ALA A 19 -30.63 24.24 41.55
C ALA A 19 -29.35 24.56 40.76
N ILE A 20 -28.98 25.83 40.73
CA ILE A 20 -27.74 26.34 40.16
C ILE A 20 -26.72 26.49 41.28
N VAL A 21 -25.56 25.87 41.15
CA VAL A 21 -24.50 25.94 42.14
C VAL A 21 -23.19 26.25 41.44
N ASN A 22 -22.48 27.25 41.95
CA ASN A 22 -21.18 27.69 41.47
C ASN A 22 -20.20 27.78 42.64
N GLY A 23 -18.96 27.31 42.47
CA GLY A 23 -17.92 27.41 43.50
C GLY A 23 -18.05 26.36 44.60
N PHE A 24 -18.52 25.15 44.26
CA PHE A 24 -18.67 24.09 45.25
C PHE A 24 -17.30 23.49 45.61
N THR A 25 -16.99 23.46 46.90
CA THR A 25 -15.75 22.85 47.42
C THR A 25 -16.04 21.76 48.45
N MET A 26 -15.43 20.59 48.26
CA MET A 26 -15.40 19.46 49.19
C MET A 26 -13.94 19.04 49.40
N THR A 27 -13.50 18.99 50.66
CA THR A 27 -12.11 18.69 51.01
C THR A 27 -12.06 17.88 52.29
N ASN A 28 -11.26 16.80 52.31
CA ASN A 28 -11.06 15.96 53.49
C ASN A 28 -12.35 15.35 54.05
N CYS A 29 -13.26 14.91 53.17
CA CYS A 29 -14.53 14.31 53.57
C CYS A 29 -14.50 12.77 53.55
N GLU A 30 -15.53 12.17 54.15
CA GLU A 30 -15.91 10.77 53.93
C GLU A 30 -17.34 10.73 53.39
N VAL A 31 -17.57 9.98 52.32
CA VAL A 31 -18.89 9.75 51.71
C VAL A 31 -19.02 8.27 51.39
N LYS A 32 -19.27 7.44 52.40
CA LYS A 32 -19.10 5.97 52.32
C LYS A 32 -20.35 5.19 52.69
N GLY A 33 -20.52 3.99 52.14
CA GLY A 33 -21.59 3.08 52.59
C GLY A 33 -23.00 3.53 52.24
N ASN A 34 -23.17 4.51 51.34
CA ASN A 34 -24.48 4.98 50.92
C ASN A 34 -25.00 4.16 49.73
N ASN A 35 -26.28 4.29 49.38
CA ASN A 35 -26.74 3.71 48.11
C ASN A 35 -26.07 4.40 46.91
N GLN A 36 -25.92 5.72 46.95
CA GLN A 36 -25.05 6.49 46.05
C GLN A 36 -24.25 7.54 46.84
N GLY A 37 -22.99 7.78 46.51
CA GLY A 37 -22.20 8.78 47.24
C GLY A 37 -22.68 10.21 46.95
N CYS A 38 -22.82 10.57 45.67
CA CYS A 38 -23.47 11.82 45.27
C CYS A 38 -24.44 11.67 44.10
N PHE A 39 -25.43 12.58 44.04
CA PHE A 39 -26.38 12.68 42.94
C PHE A 39 -26.61 14.15 42.55
N ILE A 40 -26.03 14.56 41.42
CA ILE A 40 -26.15 15.93 40.91
C ILE A 40 -27.10 15.92 39.70
N ALA A 41 -28.36 16.30 39.91
CA ALA A 41 -29.38 16.32 38.85
C ALA A 41 -29.25 17.53 37.92
N LYS A 42 -29.73 17.38 36.68
CA LYS A 42 -29.78 18.44 35.68
C LYS A 42 -31.20 18.67 35.16
N ASP A 43 -31.57 19.93 35.08
CA ASP A 43 -32.81 20.38 34.43
C ASP A 43 -32.71 20.29 32.90
N ALA A 44 -33.86 20.15 32.22
CA ALA A 44 -33.91 20.06 30.77
C ALA A 44 -33.57 21.38 30.06
N ALA A 45 -33.72 22.53 30.73
CA ALA A 45 -33.31 23.81 30.19
C ALA A 45 -31.78 23.97 30.27
N ILE A 46 -31.14 24.43 29.18
CA ILE A 46 -29.67 24.58 29.09
C ILE A 46 -29.07 25.36 30.27
N SER A 47 -29.70 26.47 30.68
CA SER A 47 -29.26 27.31 31.79
C SER A 47 -29.69 26.84 33.19
N GLY A 48 -30.62 25.88 33.26
CA GLY A 48 -31.14 25.37 34.52
C GLY A 48 -30.25 24.27 35.09
N GLY A 49 -30.12 24.21 36.41
CA GLY A 49 -29.52 23.05 37.08
C GLY A 49 -28.00 22.90 36.95
N THR A 50 -27.24 23.98 36.73
CA THR A 50 -25.79 23.92 36.54
C THR A 50 -25.04 23.56 37.83
N PHE A 51 -23.84 22.98 37.65
CA PHE A 51 -22.89 22.66 38.72
C PHE A 51 -21.49 22.98 38.22
N ASP A 52 -21.03 24.19 38.55
CA ASP A 52 -19.89 24.83 37.90
C ASP A 52 -18.84 25.28 38.93
N HIS A 53 -17.59 25.39 38.50
CA HIS A 53 -16.43 25.71 39.35
C HIS A 53 -16.37 24.81 40.59
N VAL A 54 -16.13 23.52 40.36
CA VAL A 54 -16.24 22.47 41.37
C VAL A 54 -14.85 21.97 41.78
N THR A 55 -14.62 21.83 43.08
CA THR A 55 -13.38 21.24 43.61
C THR A 55 -13.72 20.15 44.63
N ILE A 56 -13.30 18.92 44.36
CA ILE A 56 -13.43 17.77 45.25
C ILE A 56 -12.03 17.22 45.48
N THR A 57 -11.56 17.31 46.71
CA THR A 57 -10.16 17.00 47.07
C THR A 57 -10.08 16.05 48.26
N ASN A 58 -9.13 15.13 48.24
CA ASN A 58 -8.76 14.28 49.40
C ASN A 58 -9.96 13.67 50.12
N THR A 59 -10.92 13.12 49.37
CA THR A 59 -12.18 12.61 49.91
C THR A 59 -12.33 11.13 49.61
N ASP A 60 -12.82 10.37 50.59
CA ASP A 60 -13.08 8.94 50.47
C ASP A 60 -14.53 8.67 50.06
N PHE A 61 -14.73 8.13 48.85
CA PHE A 61 -16.01 7.74 48.26
C PHE A 61 -16.24 6.22 48.23
N SER A 62 -15.56 5.46 49.10
CA SER A 62 -15.60 3.99 49.05
C SER A 62 -16.91 3.37 49.53
N ASN A 63 -17.18 2.14 49.08
CA ASN A 63 -18.30 1.31 49.51
C ASN A 63 -19.70 1.91 49.24
N ASN A 64 -19.86 2.75 48.22
CA ASN A 64 -21.19 3.20 47.81
C ASN A 64 -21.81 2.18 46.85
N LEU A 65 -23.01 1.70 47.17
CA LEU A 65 -23.59 0.49 46.58
C LEU A 65 -23.75 0.56 45.05
N GLN A 66 -24.40 1.61 44.52
CA GLN A 66 -24.70 1.72 43.08
C GLN A 66 -23.72 2.62 42.34
N LYS A 67 -23.36 3.76 42.93
CA LYS A 67 -22.43 4.74 42.35
C LYS A 67 -21.65 5.46 43.43
N GLY A 68 -20.35 5.63 43.23
CA GLY A 68 -19.54 6.53 44.06
C GLY A 68 -19.94 7.98 43.82
N MET A 69 -19.91 8.42 42.56
CA MET A 69 -20.25 9.79 42.18
C MET A 69 -21.12 9.79 40.92
N TYR A 70 -22.25 10.48 40.93
CA TYR A 70 -23.13 10.63 39.76
C TYR A 70 -23.41 12.10 39.43
N PHE A 71 -23.05 12.51 38.21
CA PHE A 71 -23.19 13.88 37.72
C PHE A 71 -23.99 13.94 36.43
N GLU A 72 -25.11 14.66 36.44
CA GLU A 72 -25.82 15.06 35.21
C GLU A 72 -25.42 16.45 34.71
N ALA A 73 -24.71 17.21 35.57
CA ALA A 73 -24.11 18.51 35.28
C ALA A 73 -22.78 18.62 36.02
N LEU A 74 -21.72 19.01 35.32
CA LEU A 74 -20.40 19.27 35.88
C LEU A 74 -19.56 20.06 34.87
N SER A 75 -19.08 21.23 35.24
CA SER A 75 -18.15 22.04 34.43
C SER A 75 -17.08 22.66 35.33
N ASN A 76 -15.92 22.97 34.75
CA ASN A 76 -14.80 23.60 35.44
C ASN A 76 -14.50 22.90 36.77
N ALA A 77 -14.29 21.58 36.68
CA ALA A 77 -14.26 20.68 37.82
C ALA A 77 -12.90 20.02 38.00
N VAL A 78 -12.41 20.02 39.24
CA VAL A 78 -11.19 19.32 39.65
C VAL A 78 -11.56 18.27 40.70
N ILE A 79 -11.31 17.00 40.38
CA ILE A 79 -11.40 15.86 41.27
C ILE A 79 -9.96 15.37 41.51
N ASP A 80 -9.46 15.54 42.72
CA ASP A 80 -8.03 15.39 43.01
C ASP A 80 -7.79 14.65 44.34
N GLY A 81 -6.89 13.68 44.35
CA GLY A 81 -6.53 12.98 45.58
C GLY A 81 -7.65 12.12 46.19
N ILE A 82 -8.67 11.72 45.42
CA ILE A 82 -9.77 10.94 45.98
C ILE A 82 -9.37 9.46 46.13
N ILE A 83 -9.98 8.81 47.11
CA ILE A 83 -9.94 7.36 47.25
C ILE A 83 -11.34 6.83 47.03
N MET A 84 -11.48 5.87 46.12
CA MET A 84 -12.74 5.20 45.86
C MET A 84 -12.47 3.73 45.65
N ASN A 85 -12.71 2.94 46.68
CA ASN A 85 -12.66 1.50 46.59
C ASN A 85 -14.07 0.89 46.67
N ASN A 86 -14.32 -0.17 45.90
CA ASN A 86 -15.50 -1.02 46.09
C ASN A 86 -16.84 -0.24 45.98
N SER A 87 -16.97 0.64 44.97
CA SER A 87 -18.22 1.38 44.70
C SER A 87 -18.84 1.00 43.37
N GLY A 88 -20.17 0.95 43.30
CA GLY A 88 -20.90 0.38 42.17
C GLY A 88 -20.74 -1.13 42.14
N THR A 89 -21.24 -1.79 43.18
CA THR A 89 -21.12 -3.23 43.44
C THR A 89 -22.49 -3.92 43.54
N ASP A 90 -23.58 -3.20 43.27
CA ASP A 90 -24.94 -3.71 43.42
C ASP A 90 -25.23 -4.81 42.40
N ALA A 91 -25.41 -6.04 42.88
CA ALA A 91 -25.73 -7.19 42.03
C ALA A 91 -27.07 -7.04 41.27
N GLY A 92 -27.99 -6.21 41.78
CA GLY A 92 -29.30 -5.94 41.16
C GLY A 92 -29.31 -4.78 40.17
N TYR A 93 -28.20 -4.04 40.01
CA TYR A 93 -28.19 -2.79 39.26
C TYR A 93 -27.34 -2.86 37.99
N ALA A 94 -27.88 -2.34 36.88
CA ALA A 94 -27.23 -2.42 35.57
C ALA A 94 -26.25 -1.27 35.30
N ASN A 95 -26.30 -0.19 36.08
CA ASN A 95 -25.51 1.02 35.83
C ASN A 95 -24.45 1.23 36.91
N ASN A 96 -23.88 0.16 37.46
CA ASN A 96 -22.82 0.27 38.45
C ASN A 96 -21.62 1.02 37.88
N ASN A 97 -21.19 2.09 38.55
CA ASN A 97 -20.00 2.85 38.17
C ASN A 97 -19.31 3.37 39.43
N GLY A 98 -17.99 3.55 39.40
CA GLY A 98 -17.30 4.32 40.43
C GLY A 98 -17.68 5.80 40.30
N ILE A 99 -17.10 6.44 39.29
CA ILE A 99 -17.49 7.79 38.84
C ILE A 99 -18.35 7.66 37.59
N ASP A 100 -19.47 8.36 37.59
CA ASP A 100 -20.38 8.44 36.44
C ASP A 100 -20.74 9.90 36.14
N ILE A 101 -19.98 10.49 35.23
CA ILE A 101 -20.26 11.80 34.64
C ILE A 101 -21.14 11.54 33.40
N ASN A 102 -22.45 11.69 33.57
CA ASN A 102 -23.51 11.45 32.58
C ASN A 102 -24.19 12.76 32.21
N LEU A 103 -23.45 13.66 31.55
CA LEU A 103 -23.88 15.05 31.33
C LEU A 103 -25.07 15.15 30.39
N LYS A 104 -26.05 15.98 30.76
CA LYS A 104 -27.31 16.18 30.03
C LYS A 104 -27.54 17.65 29.75
N TYR A 105 -28.22 17.96 28.64
CA TYR A 105 -28.87 19.25 28.38
C TYR A 105 -28.02 20.50 28.67
N GLY A 106 -26.81 20.60 28.11
CA GLY A 106 -25.93 21.75 28.37
C GLY A 106 -24.55 21.66 27.73
N ASN A 107 -23.83 22.78 27.76
CA ASN A 107 -22.45 22.84 27.30
C ASN A 107 -21.52 22.86 28.51
N TYR A 108 -20.59 21.92 28.55
CA TYR A 108 -19.69 21.70 29.66
C TYR A 108 -18.25 21.74 29.17
N SER A 109 -17.34 22.11 30.05
CA SER A 109 -15.92 22.08 29.73
C SER A 109 -15.07 21.83 30.97
N ASN A 110 -13.80 21.49 30.74
CA ASN A 110 -12.73 21.52 31.75
C ASN A 110 -13.05 20.60 32.93
N ILE A 111 -12.91 19.29 32.72
CA ILE A 111 -13.02 18.29 33.79
C ILE A 111 -11.65 17.62 33.97
N THR A 112 -11.08 17.77 35.16
CA THR A 112 -9.79 17.17 35.52
C THR A 112 -9.99 16.13 36.62
N LEU A 113 -9.53 14.89 36.38
CA LEU A 113 -9.41 13.82 37.38
C LEU A 113 -7.93 13.47 37.57
N LYS A 114 -7.38 13.69 38.77
CA LYS A 114 -5.96 13.47 39.00
C LYS A 114 -5.60 12.92 40.37
N ASN A 115 -4.40 12.36 40.47
CA ASN A 115 -3.78 11.88 41.72
C ASN A 115 -4.71 10.99 42.56
N SER A 116 -5.61 10.24 41.92
CA SER A 116 -6.69 9.52 42.59
C SER A 116 -6.53 8.01 42.47
N THR A 117 -7.07 7.28 43.44
CA THR A 117 -7.10 5.82 43.45
C THR A 117 -8.54 5.35 43.41
N ILE A 118 -8.94 4.78 42.27
CA ILE A 118 -10.30 4.33 41.98
C ILE A 118 -10.22 2.85 41.62
N THR A 119 -10.49 1.98 42.59
CA THR A 119 -10.24 0.55 42.48
C THR A 119 -11.46 -0.28 42.82
N SER A 120 -11.57 -1.47 42.22
CA SER A 120 -12.68 -2.39 42.46
C SER A 120 -14.05 -1.72 42.27
N CYS A 121 -14.15 -0.82 41.28
CA CYS A 121 -15.38 -0.07 40.99
C CYS A 121 -16.03 -0.52 39.69
N GLY A 122 -17.37 -0.44 39.61
CA GLY A 122 -18.11 -0.78 38.40
C GLY A 122 -18.23 -2.28 38.14
N PHE A 123 -18.96 -2.99 38.99
CA PHE A 123 -19.29 -4.41 38.81
C PHE A 123 -20.39 -4.61 37.77
N THR A 124 -20.38 -5.76 37.09
CA THR A 124 -21.37 -6.11 36.06
C THR A 124 -22.81 -5.96 36.53
N GLY A 125 -23.14 -6.40 37.76
CA GLY A 125 -24.51 -6.36 38.28
C GLY A 125 -25.50 -7.03 37.30
N THR A 126 -26.57 -6.31 36.94
CA THR A 126 -27.54 -6.74 35.92
C THR A 126 -27.26 -6.21 34.51
N ALA A 127 -26.10 -5.59 34.28
CA ALA A 127 -25.74 -5.02 32.97
C ALA A 127 -25.62 -6.10 31.89
N THR A 128 -26.19 -5.84 30.72
CA THR A 128 -26.14 -6.76 29.59
C THR A 128 -25.02 -6.44 28.59
N LEU A 129 -24.62 -5.17 28.44
CA LEU A 129 -23.44 -4.82 27.66
C LEU A 129 -22.19 -4.82 28.55
N PRO A 130 -21.13 -5.55 28.17
CA PRO A 130 -19.89 -5.61 28.95
C PRO A 130 -19.21 -4.26 29.21
N GLU A 131 -19.44 -3.26 28.35
CA GLU A 131 -18.88 -1.91 28.45
C GLU A 131 -19.68 -0.96 29.35
N HIS A 132 -20.89 -1.34 29.81
CA HIS A 132 -21.73 -0.48 30.63
C HIS A 132 -21.04 -0.05 31.94
N PRO A 133 -20.62 -0.98 32.81
CA PRO A 133 -20.06 -0.63 34.11
C PRO A 133 -18.56 -0.35 34.00
N ALA A 134 -18.11 0.74 34.62
CA ALA A 134 -16.71 1.16 34.60
C ALA A 134 -16.29 1.74 35.96
N ALA A 135 -14.99 1.71 36.24
CA ALA A 135 -14.44 2.47 37.36
C ALA A 135 -14.68 3.98 37.15
N VAL A 136 -14.49 4.46 35.91
CA VAL A 136 -14.75 5.84 35.50
C VAL A 136 -15.52 5.87 34.18
N ALA A 137 -16.72 6.43 34.17
CA ALA A 137 -17.52 6.66 32.96
C ALA A 137 -17.78 8.16 32.78
N ILE A 138 -17.41 8.71 31.62
CA ILE A 138 -17.56 10.13 31.29
C ILE A 138 -18.22 10.28 29.92
N LYS A 139 -19.36 10.96 29.86
CA LYS A 139 -20.14 11.11 28.63
C LYS A 139 -20.91 12.41 28.60
N ALA A 140 -21.00 12.98 27.40
CA ALA A 140 -21.94 14.03 27.05
C ALA A 140 -23.05 13.41 26.21
N ARG A 141 -24.26 13.35 26.76
CA ARG A 141 -25.39 12.65 26.14
C ARG A 141 -25.95 13.44 24.97
N ASP A 142 -25.92 12.83 23.79
CA ASP A 142 -26.58 13.31 22.56
C ASP A 142 -27.52 12.25 21.95
N ASP A 143 -27.78 11.17 22.68
CA ASP A 143 -28.56 10.01 22.26
C ASP A 143 -29.95 9.96 22.92
N GLY A 144 -30.87 9.19 22.33
CA GLY A 144 -32.19 8.91 22.90
C GLY A 144 -32.96 10.20 23.25
N ASN A 145 -33.44 10.29 24.50
CA ASN A 145 -34.17 11.47 24.99
C ASN A 145 -33.31 12.75 25.06
N TYR A 146 -31.99 12.62 24.95
CA TYR A 146 -31.05 13.74 25.02
C TYR A 146 -30.70 14.30 23.63
N SER A 147 -31.12 13.62 22.55
CA SER A 147 -30.79 14.02 21.17
C SER A 147 -31.37 15.34 20.71
N SER A 148 -32.51 15.77 21.27
CA SER A 148 -33.16 17.04 20.92
C SER A 148 -32.45 18.25 21.51
N VAL A 149 -31.76 18.07 22.64
CA VAL A 149 -30.95 19.09 23.31
C VAL A 149 -29.67 18.39 23.82
N PRO A 150 -28.72 18.12 22.92
CA PRO A 150 -27.54 17.34 23.25
C PRO A 150 -26.66 18.07 24.26
N ALA A 151 -26.00 17.31 25.13
CA ALA A 151 -24.90 17.83 25.93
C ALA A 151 -23.61 17.86 25.10
N THR A 152 -22.75 18.83 25.38
CA THR A 152 -21.37 18.86 24.89
C THR A 152 -20.40 18.85 26.07
N LEU A 153 -19.24 18.22 25.90
CA LEU A 153 -18.16 18.27 26.88
C LEU A 153 -16.85 18.43 26.13
N ASP A 154 -16.14 19.51 26.41
CA ASP A 154 -14.82 19.77 25.85
C ASP A 154 -13.75 19.81 26.95
N ASN A 155 -12.53 19.42 26.62
CA ASN A 155 -11.36 19.47 27.51
C ASN A 155 -11.52 18.60 28.77
N VAL A 156 -11.15 17.32 28.64
CA VAL A 156 -11.13 16.36 29.75
C VAL A 156 -9.71 15.86 29.97
N GLU A 157 -9.22 15.98 31.20
CA GLU A 157 -7.87 15.56 31.58
C GLU A 157 -7.94 14.49 32.69
N VAL A 158 -7.28 13.35 32.47
CA VAL A 158 -7.19 12.26 33.45
C VAL A 158 -5.73 11.85 33.60
N PHE A 159 -5.09 12.14 34.74
CA PHE A 159 -3.66 11.85 34.91
C PHE A 159 -3.23 11.52 36.33
N ASN A 160 -2.12 10.78 36.46
CA ASN A 160 -1.55 10.35 37.75
C ASN A 160 -2.52 9.52 38.62
N ASN A 161 -3.42 8.76 38.00
CA ASN A 161 -4.40 7.96 38.73
C ASN A 161 -4.01 6.47 38.76
N ILE A 162 -4.49 5.76 39.77
CA ILE A 162 -4.58 4.30 39.77
C ILE A 162 -6.04 3.93 39.52
N ILE A 163 -6.33 3.31 38.38
CA ILE A 163 -7.71 2.99 37.97
C ILE A 163 -7.84 1.49 37.73
N GLY A 164 -8.68 0.84 38.55
CA GLY A 164 -8.96 -0.58 38.50
C GLY A 164 -10.44 -0.88 38.61
N GLY A 165 -10.97 -1.69 37.69
CA GLY A 165 -12.35 -2.18 37.73
C GLY A 165 -12.44 -3.55 38.36
N PRO A 166 -13.58 -4.24 38.17
CA PRO A 166 -13.47 -5.61 37.68
C PRO A 166 -13.87 -5.70 36.20
N GLN A 167 -14.77 -4.83 35.72
CA GLN A 167 -15.27 -4.89 34.34
C GLN A 167 -14.45 -4.02 33.38
N ASN A 168 -14.51 -2.69 33.55
CA ASN A 168 -13.80 -1.72 32.72
C ASN A 168 -13.07 -0.66 33.56
N GLY A 169 -12.00 -0.10 33.01
CA GLY A 169 -11.27 1.02 33.63
C GLY A 169 -11.99 2.33 33.37
N ILE A 170 -11.71 2.90 32.20
CA ILE A 170 -12.25 4.20 31.77
C ILE A 170 -13.13 3.99 30.54
N ARG A 171 -14.31 4.61 30.52
CA ARG A 171 -15.16 4.72 29.34
C ARG A 171 -15.53 6.16 29.05
N PHE A 172 -15.25 6.60 27.83
CA PHE A 172 -15.79 7.82 27.24
C PHE A 172 -16.97 7.51 26.32
N GLY A 173 -18.00 8.35 26.36
CA GLY A 173 -19.25 8.14 25.64
C GLY A 173 -20.17 7.10 26.30
N GLU A 174 -21.37 6.97 25.77
CA GLU A 174 -22.43 6.09 26.22
C GLU A 174 -22.23 4.68 25.66
N SER A 175 -22.57 3.68 26.45
CA SER A 175 -22.42 2.27 26.07
C SER A 175 -23.40 1.94 24.96
N GLY A 176 -22.91 1.30 23.91
CA GLY A 176 -23.65 0.90 22.73
C GLY A 176 -24.02 2.06 21.80
N LYS A 177 -23.45 3.26 22.02
CA LYS A 177 -23.74 4.48 21.27
C LYS A 177 -22.46 5.24 20.98
N MET A 178 -22.34 5.79 19.78
CA MET A 178 -21.24 6.68 19.41
C MET A 178 -21.69 8.12 19.62
N ASN A 179 -21.21 8.79 20.67
CA ASN A 179 -21.56 10.17 20.97
C ASN A 179 -20.62 11.18 20.28
N ALA A 180 -21.09 12.40 20.08
CA ALA A 180 -20.26 13.50 19.60
C ALA A 180 -19.21 13.97 20.63
N GLY A 181 -19.47 13.79 21.93
CA GLY A 181 -18.56 14.20 23.00
C GLY A 181 -18.42 13.16 24.12
N PRO A 182 -17.36 13.26 24.95
CA PRO A 182 -16.43 14.39 25.04
C PRO A 182 -15.47 14.56 23.85
N THR A 183 -14.95 15.78 23.70
CA THR A 183 -13.88 16.17 22.78
C THR A 183 -12.67 16.68 23.56
N ASN A 184 -11.49 16.69 22.92
CA ASN A 184 -10.23 17.12 23.54
C ASN A 184 -9.94 16.35 24.84
N VAL A 185 -9.93 15.02 24.75
CA VAL A 185 -9.69 14.12 25.87
C VAL A 185 -8.20 13.74 25.92
N SER A 186 -7.58 13.94 27.09
CA SER A 186 -6.22 13.53 27.40
C SER A 186 -6.20 12.67 28.66
N VAL A 187 -5.77 11.42 28.52
CA VAL A 187 -5.59 10.45 29.60
C VAL A 187 -4.13 10.02 29.62
N THR A 188 -3.32 10.59 30.50
CA THR A 188 -1.86 10.38 30.47
C THR A 188 -1.28 10.09 31.84
N GLY A 189 -0.23 9.28 31.91
CA GLY A 189 0.44 9.00 33.18
C GLY A 189 -0.46 8.27 34.19
N ASN A 190 -1.32 7.36 33.76
CA ASN A 190 -2.16 6.56 34.66
C ASN A 190 -1.70 5.09 34.73
N GLU A 191 -2.01 4.45 35.85
CA GLU A 191 -1.88 3.02 36.07
C GLU A 191 -3.20 2.33 35.64
N LEU A 192 -3.13 1.50 34.60
CA LEU A 192 -4.23 0.77 33.99
C LEU A 192 -3.91 -0.74 33.84
N SER A 193 -3.08 -1.31 34.72
CA SER A 193 -2.66 -2.72 34.64
C SER A 193 -3.67 -3.73 35.18
N SER A 194 -4.66 -3.26 35.94
CA SER A 194 -5.68 -4.10 36.57
C SER A 194 -6.27 -5.14 35.61
N ALA A 195 -6.67 -6.30 36.15
CA ALA A 195 -7.32 -7.36 35.38
C ALA A 195 -8.77 -6.97 35.08
N PHE A 196 -9.00 -6.31 33.94
CA PHE A 196 -10.34 -5.97 33.45
C PHE A 196 -10.95 -7.17 32.72
N ALA A 197 -12.19 -7.53 33.06
CA ALA A 197 -12.93 -8.57 32.36
C ALA A 197 -13.29 -8.18 30.92
N HIS A 198 -13.29 -6.88 30.60
CA HIS A 198 -13.55 -6.39 29.25
C HIS A 198 -12.44 -5.47 28.72
N LYS A 199 -12.42 -4.17 29.07
CA LYS A 199 -11.43 -3.21 28.54
C LYS A 199 -10.88 -2.27 29.60
N ALA A 200 -9.59 -1.96 29.52
CA ALA A 200 -8.99 -0.93 30.35
C ALA A 200 -9.46 0.46 29.92
N PHE A 201 -9.63 0.67 28.61
CA PHE A 201 -10.01 1.93 28.01
C PHE A 201 -11.02 1.72 26.88
N ILE A 202 -12.11 2.48 26.90
CA ILE A 202 -13.14 2.47 25.86
C ILE A 202 -13.42 3.91 25.42
N ASN A 203 -13.31 4.17 24.12
CA ASN A 203 -13.78 5.41 23.51
C ASN A 203 -14.97 5.13 22.60
N ASN A 204 -16.16 5.51 23.06
CA ASN A 204 -17.40 5.49 22.29
C ASN A 204 -17.78 6.89 21.81
N THR A 205 -16.79 7.68 21.39
CA THR A 205 -16.99 9.02 20.82
C THR A 205 -16.51 9.10 19.37
N ASN A 206 -16.91 10.17 18.67
CA ASN A 206 -16.43 10.48 17.33
C ASN A 206 -14.97 11.01 17.33
N SER A 207 -14.48 11.50 18.47
CA SER A 207 -13.14 12.07 18.57
C SER A 207 -12.08 11.00 18.84
N THR A 208 -10.81 11.30 18.58
CA THR A 208 -9.70 10.42 18.97
C THR A 208 -9.16 10.87 20.32
N ASP A 209 -9.20 9.98 21.31
CA ASP A 209 -8.68 10.27 22.64
C ASP A 209 -7.16 10.11 22.65
N ILE A 210 -6.47 10.97 23.40
CA ILE A 210 -5.03 10.85 23.66
C ILE A 210 -4.86 10.01 24.92
N ALA A 211 -4.27 8.82 24.81
CA ALA A 211 -4.05 7.88 25.91
C ALA A 211 -2.56 7.52 26.07
N THR A 212 -1.67 8.49 25.88
CA THR A 212 -0.22 8.28 25.88
C THR A 212 0.35 8.20 27.30
N CYS A 213 1.54 7.62 27.44
CA CYS A 213 2.28 7.48 28.67
C CYS A 213 1.48 6.88 29.83
N ASN A 214 0.53 5.98 29.54
CA ASN A 214 -0.10 5.15 30.55
C ASN A 214 0.67 3.83 30.71
N TRP A 215 0.63 3.28 31.93
CA TRP A 215 1.11 1.94 32.20
C TRP A 215 -0.05 0.96 32.05
N TRP A 216 0.11 0.00 31.13
CA TRP A 216 -0.93 -0.96 30.79
C TRP A 216 -0.73 -2.32 31.47
N GLY A 217 0.25 -2.45 32.38
CA GLY A 217 0.63 -3.73 32.98
C GLY A 217 1.56 -4.58 32.12
N THR A 218 1.98 -4.08 30.96
CA THR A 218 2.85 -4.77 30.03
C THR A 218 3.44 -3.78 29.04
N VAL A 219 4.58 -4.12 28.44
CA VAL A 219 5.18 -3.42 27.30
C VAL A 219 4.78 -4.02 25.96
N ASN A 220 4.10 -5.18 25.97
CA ASN A 220 3.69 -5.90 24.78
C ASN A 220 2.58 -5.15 24.03
N GLY A 221 2.90 -4.58 22.87
CA GLY A 221 2.00 -3.72 22.09
C GLY A 221 0.71 -4.41 21.63
N ILE A 222 0.76 -5.71 21.30
CA ILE A 222 -0.45 -6.49 20.95
C ILE A 222 -1.37 -6.60 22.17
N THR A 223 -0.79 -6.85 23.33
CA THR A 223 -1.57 -6.97 24.57
C THR A 223 -2.17 -5.61 24.95
N ILE A 224 -1.42 -4.51 24.80
CA ILE A 224 -1.91 -3.14 25.04
C ILE A 224 -3.08 -2.83 24.11
N ALA A 225 -2.94 -3.05 22.80
CA ALA A 225 -4.00 -2.83 21.83
C ALA A 225 -5.27 -3.62 22.18
N SER A 226 -5.13 -4.85 22.69
CA SER A 226 -6.28 -5.67 23.08
C SER A 226 -7.03 -5.14 24.33
N LYS A 227 -6.39 -4.31 25.16
CA LYS A 227 -7.01 -3.65 26.33
C LYS A 227 -7.84 -2.42 25.97
N ILE A 228 -7.75 -1.95 24.72
CA ILE A 228 -8.36 -0.71 24.24
C ILE A 228 -9.53 -1.04 23.28
N SER A 229 -10.52 -0.16 23.23
CA SER A 229 -11.61 -0.17 22.24
C SER A 229 -11.91 1.27 21.79
N GLY A 230 -12.18 1.46 20.50
CA GLY A 230 -12.48 2.78 19.92
C GLY A 230 -11.26 3.55 19.42
N ASN A 231 -11.47 4.79 18.98
CA ASN A 231 -10.44 5.66 18.40
C ASN A 231 -9.53 6.23 19.50
N VAL A 232 -8.37 5.63 19.72
CA VAL A 232 -7.47 6.01 20.82
C VAL A 232 -6.02 6.03 20.32
N ASN A 233 -5.34 7.15 20.53
CA ASN A 233 -3.91 7.26 20.36
C ASN A 233 -3.20 6.95 21.68
N TYR A 234 -2.70 5.72 21.83
CA TYR A 234 -2.02 5.26 23.05
C TYR A 234 -0.49 5.24 22.96
N SER A 235 0.09 5.70 21.84
CA SER A 235 1.53 5.75 21.63
C SER A 235 2.07 7.16 21.86
N GLN A 236 3.13 7.37 22.64
CA GLN A 236 3.98 6.35 23.30
C GLN A 236 3.35 5.80 24.59
N TRP A 237 3.74 4.61 25.07
CA TRP A 237 3.33 4.05 26.37
C TRP A 237 4.54 3.88 27.32
N LEU A 238 4.26 3.73 28.61
CA LEU A 238 5.30 3.49 29.62
C LEU A 238 5.90 2.10 29.45
N THR A 239 7.23 2.00 29.47
CA THR A 239 7.95 0.72 29.38
C THR A 239 8.20 0.07 30.75
N ASP A 240 7.83 0.75 31.83
CA ASP A 240 7.89 0.24 33.20
C ASP A 240 6.71 0.80 33.99
N GLY A 241 6.19 -0.02 34.90
CA GLY A 241 5.08 0.29 35.80
C GLY A 241 5.50 0.68 37.21
N THR A 242 6.81 0.82 37.47
CA THR A 242 7.32 1.24 38.78
C THR A 242 6.70 2.58 39.18
N ASN A 243 6.02 2.58 40.33
CA ASN A 243 5.45 3.77 40.94
C ASN A 243 6.47 4.35 41.93
N ASP A 244 7.13 5.45 41.57
CA ASP A 244 8.22 6.04 42.38
C ASP A 244 7.69 6.94 43.52
N ALA A 245 6.38 7.02 43.72
CA ALA A 245 5.78 7.77 44.82
C ALA A 245 5.94 7.03 46.15
N SER A 246 7.08 7.24 46.82
CA SER A 246 7.22 6.96 48.25
C SER A 246 6.21 7.80 49.06
N GLY A 247 5.01 7.25 49.32
CA GLY A 247 4.07 7.74 50.33
C GLY A 247 2.81 8.49 49.86
N ALA A 248 2.54 8.62 48.56
CA ALA A 248 1.40 9.46 48.09
C ALA A 248 0.09 8.68 47.81
N GLY A 249 0.15 7.36 47.61
CA GLY A 249 -1.05 6.54 47.38
C GLY A 249 -1.71 6.68 45.99
N PHE A 250 -1.05 7.35 45.04
CA PHE A 250 -1.43 7.48 43.63
C PHE A 250 -0.22 7.24 42.70
N PHE A 251 -0.45 7.15 41.38
CA PHE A 251 0.58 6.78 40.41
C PHE A 251 1.43 7.98 39.99
N GLN A 252 2.73 7.88 40.18
CA GLN A 252 3.72 8.78 39.61
C GLN A 252 4.76 7.95 38.89
N ALA A 253 4.60 7.89 37.57
CA ALA A 253 5.61 7.31 36.70
C ALA A 253 6.84 8.23 36.63
N THR A 254 7.98 7.73 37.06
CA THR A 254 9.33 8.17 36.64
C THR A 254 9.92 7.44 35.42
N PRO A 255 9.36 6.33 34.88
CA PRO A 255 10.00 5.65 33.76
C PRO A 255 9.79 6.35 32.41
N ASP A 256 10.66 5.97 31.47
CA ASP A 256 10.68 6.46 30.11
C ASP A 256 9.39 6.09 29.37
N CYS A 257 8.75 7.09 28.75
CA CYS A 257 7.60 6.90 27.87
C CYS A 257 8.09 6.54 26.46
N GLY A 258 8.92 5.50 26.36
CA GLY A 258 9.61 5.13 25.12
C GLY A 258 8.88 4.10 24.26
N GLY A 259 7.83 3.45 24.79
CA GLY A 259 7.12 2.37 24.12
C GLY A 259 6.39 2.86 22.87
N THR A 260 6.80 2.41 21.69
CA THR A 260 6.19 2.78 20.41
C THR A 260 5.96 1.55 19.55
N PRO A 261 4.97 1.55 18.64
CA PRO A 261 4.90 0.56 17.59
C PRO A 261 6.08 0.74 16.62
N VAL A 262 6.57 -0.37 16.07
CA VAL A 262 7.42 -0.31 14.88
C VAL A 262 6.62 0.29 13.71
N ALA A 263 7.25 1.21 12.98
CA ALA A 263 6.67 1.91 11.84
C ALA A 263 7.52 1.67 10.59
N LEU A 264 6.84 1.42 9.47
CA LEU A 264 7.49 1.19 8.18
C LEU A 264 8.06 2.51 7.63
N GLY A 265 9.31 2.45 7.17
CA GLY A 265 9.95 3.51 6.41
C GLY A 265 9.97 3.21 4.90
N PRO A 266 10.83 3.90 4.12
CA PRO A 266 10.96 3.63 2.70
C PRO A 266 11.31 2.17 2.36
N VAL A 267 10.74 1.69 1.26
CA VAL A 267 11.01 0.39 0.67
C VAL A 267 11.54 0.63 -0.74
N PHE A 268 12.73 0.11 -1.04
CA PHE A 268 13.36 0.20 -2.34
C PHE A 268 13.62 -1.19 -2.88
N SER A 269 13.29 -1.40 -4.15
CA SER A 269 13.61 -2.64 -4.86
C SER A 269 14.79 -2.43 -5.80
N GLU A 270 15.60 -3.46 -5.94
CA GLU A 270 16.58 -3.62 -7.00
C GLU A 270 16.08 -4.73 -7.91
N ASP A 271 15.77 -4.35 -9.16
CA ASP A 271 15.27 -5.27 -10.18
C ASP A 271 16.43 -6.04 -10.83
N ILE A 272 16.11 -7.21 -11.39
CA ILE A 272 17.08 -8.04 -12.10
C ILE A 272 17.21 -7.53 -13.53
N ILE A 273 18.41 -7.13 -13.94
CA ILE A 273 18.68 -6.61 -15.29
C ILE A 273 19.43 -7.61 -16.17
N CYS A 274 19.75 -7.18 -17.40
CA CYS A 274 20.44 -7.99 -18.38
C CYS A 274 21.77 -8.57 -17.88
N GLY A 275 21.97 -9.88 -18.08
CA GLY A 275 23.21 -10.56 -17.74
C GLY A 275 23.37 -10.91 -16.26
N GLU A 276 22.42 -10.52 -15.41
CA GLU A 276 22.41 -10.90 -14.00
C GLU A 276 21.82 -12.29 -13.77
N SER A 277 22.08 -12.82 -12.58
CA SER A 277 21.42 -14.05 -12.11
C SER A 277 19.92 -13.80 -11.96
N THR A 278 19.08 -14.79 -12.27
CA THR A 278 17.61 -14.70 -12.10
C THR A 278 17.16 -14.57 -10.63
N THR A 279 18.10 -14.50 -9.69
CA THR A 279 17.88 -14.29 -8.26
C THR A 279 18.71 -13.13 -7.73
N SER A 280 19.24 -12.22 -8.55
CA SER A 280 20.07 -11.09 -8.07
C SER A 280 19.26 -9.98 -7.39
N GLY A 281 17.94 -9.98 -7.54
CA GLY A 281 17.08 -8.92 -7.02
C GLY A 281 17.15 -8.76 -5.51
N SER A 282 16.82 -7.57 -5.04
CA SER A 282 16.85 -7.24 -3.62
C SER A 282 15.73 -6.28 -3.23
N ILE A 283 15.32 -6.32 -1.95
CA ILE A 283 14.39 -5.35 -1.36
C ILE A 283 15.02 -4.78 -0.10
N THR A 284 15.32 -3.49 -0.11
CA THR A 284 15.86 -2.74 1.03
C THR A 284 14.73 -2.04 1.77
N ILE A 285 14.62 -2.31 3.07
CA ILE A 285 13.52 -1.92 3.93
C ILE A 285 14.05 -1.06 5.08
N SER A 286 13.56 0.17 5.16
CA SER A 286 13.79 1.04 6.32
C SER A 286 12.62 0.95 7.29
N PHE A 287 12.86 1.16 8.58
CA PHE A 287 11.84 1.16 9.62
C PHE A 287 12.29 2.00 10.81
N SER A 288 11.36 2.42 11.65
CA SER A 288 11.61 3.27 12.82
C SER A 288 10.66 2.93 13.97
N GLY A 289 10.86 3.54 15.15
CA GLY A 289 10.08 3.21 16.34
C GLY A 289 10.32 1.78 16.83
N GLY A 290 9.43 1.28 17.68
CA GLY A 290 9.60 -0.02 18.30
C GLY A 290 10.76 -0.07 19.30
N THR A 291 11.03 -1.26 19.82
CA THR A 291 12.15 -1.54 20.72
C THR A 291 12.86 -2.80 20.24
N GLY A 292 14.19 -2.77 20.12
CA GLY A 292 14.96 -3.95 19.72
C GLY A 292 14.87 -5.11 20.74
N PRO A 293 15.16 -6.35 20.33
CA PRO A 293 15.60 -6.77 19.01
C PRO A 293 14.46 -6.80 17.97
N TYR A 294 14.80 -6.61 16.69
CA TYR A 294 13.84 -6.70 15.58
C TYR A 294 14.00 -8.03 14.82
N GLY A 295 12.90 -8.57 14.32
CA GLY A 295 12.86 -9.68 13.37
C GLY A 295 12.02 -9.32 12.14
N ILE A 296 12.23 -10.05 11.05
CA ILE A 296 11.47 -9.92 9.80
C ILE A 296 11.14 -11.30 9.24
N SER A 297 9.96 -11.43 8.64
CA SER A 297 9.57 -12.58 7.81
C SER A 297 8.98 -12.08 6.50
N TRP A 298 9.19 -12.81 5.41
CA TRP A 298 8.62 -12.48 4.11
C TRP A 298 8.10 -13.71 3.36
N THR A 299 7.14 -13.48 2.48
CA THR A 299 6.55 -14.47 1.56
C THR A 299 6.51 -13.91 0.15
N GLY A 300 6.65 -14.78 -0.86
CA GLY A 300 6.71 -14.40 -2.28
C GLY A 300 7.18 -15.57 -3.14
N SER A 301 7.81 -15.28 -4.30
CA SER A 301 8.50 -16.28 -5.12
C SER A 301 9.55 -17.05 -4.32
N GLU A 302 10.12 -16.41 -3.31
CA GLU A 302 10.90 -17.02 -2.24
C GLU A 302 10.41 -16.52 -0.88
N SER A 303 10.43 -17.38 0.13
CA SER A 303 9.99 -17.03 1.49
C SER A 303 11.12 -17.25 2.48
N GLY A 304 11.19 -16.41 3.51
CA GLY A 304 12.27 -16.48 4.50
C GLY A 304 12.04 -15.63 5.73
N SER A 305 13.01 -15.63 6.63
CA SER A 305 12.98 -14.82 7.84
C SER A 305 14.39 -14.52 8.36
N ALA A 306 14.51 -13.46 9.15
CA ALA A 306 15.72 -13.08 9.87
C ALA A 306 15.39 -12.50 11.25
N THR A 307 16.35 -12.56 12.17
CA THR A 307 16.23 -12.04 13.54
C THR A 307 17.42 -11.13 13.85
N ASN A 308 17.29 -10.28 14.86
CA ASN A 308 18.29 -9.29 15.25
C ASN A 308 18.71 -8.35 14.11
N ILE A 309 17.74 -7.96 13.28
CA ILE A 309 17.98 -7.06 12.15
C ILE A 309 18.12 -5.60 12.63
N SER A 310 18.82 -4.79 11.84
CA SER A 310 18.90 -3.33 12.00
C SER A 310 18.32 -2.63 10.78
N THR A 311 17.93 -1.36 10.93
CA THR A 311 17.46 -0.55 9.80
C THR A 311 18.60 0.24 9.15
N PRO A 312 18.70 0.30 7.80
CA PRO A 312 17.91 -0.46 6.83
C PRO A 312 18.30 -1.95 6.80
N TYR A 313 17.35 -2.81 6.46
CA TYR A 313 17.57 -4.25 6.25
C TYR A 313 17.30 -4.61 4.78
N THR A 314 18.21 -5.33 4.14
CA THR A 314 18.07 -5.78 2.75
C THR A 314 17.79 -7.26 2.69
N ILE A 315 16.67 -7.63 2.08
CA ILE A 315 16.39 -9.01 1.65
C ILE A 315 17.08 -9.18 0.28
N THR A 316 18.09 -10.04 0.22
CA THR A 316 18.87 -10.32 -0.99
C THR A 316 18.48 -11.68 -1.60
N VAL A 317 19.01 -11.97 -2.79
CA VAL A 317 18.84 -13.26 -3.47
C VAL A 317 17.39 -13.52 -3.85
N LEU A 318 16.68 -12.49 -4.34
CA LEU A 318 15.27 -12.59 -4.69
C LEU A 318 15.07 -12.80 -6.18
N PRO A 319 14.35 -13.85 -6.60
CA PRO A 319 13.76 -13.91 -7.93
C PRO A 319 12.79 -12.75 -8.21
N ALA A 320 12.49 -12.52 -9.49
CA ALA A 320 11.41 -11.62 -9.85
C ALA A 320 10.08 -12.11 -9.24
N GLY A 321 9.30 -11.19 -8.67
CA GLY A 321 8.07 -11.50 -7.95
C GLY A 321 7.60 -10.40 -7.01
N ALA A 322 6.39 -10.56 -6.52
CA ALA A 322 5.84 -9.74 -5.44
C ALA A 322 6.14 -10.39 -4.08
N TYR A 323 6.53 -9.57 -3.11
CA TYR A 323 6.90 -9.97 -1.76
C TYR A 323 6.10 -9.20 -0.72
N ALA A 324 5.55 -9.92 0.26
CA ALA A 324 4.96 -9.33 1.46
C ALA A 324 5.87 -9.64 2.64
N PHE A 325 6.18 -8.65 3.45
CA PHE A 325 7.04 -8.83 4.63
C PHE A 325 6.39 -8.26 5.89
N THR A 326 6.81 -8.75 7.05
CA THR A 326 6.37 -8.30 8.37
C THR A 326 7.57 -8.14 9.28
N ILE A 327 7.74 -6.93 9.82
CA ILE A 327 8.75 -6.63 10.84
C ILE A 327 8.09 -6.74 12.21
N THR A 328 8.76 -7.39 13.15
CA THR A 328 8.33 -7.53 14.55
C THR A 328 9.41 -6.96 15.45
N ASP A 329 9.04 -6.13 16.43
CA ASP A 329 9.97 -5.62 17.45
C ASP A 329 9.94 -6.45 18.74
N GLY A 330 10.80 -6.09 19.71
CA GLY A 330 10.91 -6.75 21.02
C GLY A 330 9.69 -6.58 21.90
N ASN A 331 8.86 -5.55 21.66
CA ASN A 331 7.56 -5.36 22.30
C ASN A 331 6.41 -6.06 21.55
N LEU A 332 6.72 -6.93 20.59
CA LEU A 332 5.78 -7.68 19.75
C LEU A 332 4.83 -6.84 18.91
N THR A 333 5.13 -5.56 18.71
CA THR A 333 4.44 -4.76 17.71
C THR A 333 4.89 -5.22 16.32
N THR A 334 4.00 -5.14 15.35
CA THR A 334 4.29 -5.57 13.98
C THR A 334 3.92 -4.50 12.97
N VAL A 335 4.70 -4.42 11.90
CA VAL A 335 4.35 -3.63 10.71
C VAL A 335 4.61 -4.44 9.45
N GLY A 336 3.60 -4.47 8.58
CA GLY A 336 3.68 -5.13 7.29
C GLY A 336 4.04 -4.16 6.17
N GLY A 337 4.68 -4.67 5.13
CA GLY A 337 4.95 -3.94 3.89
C GLY A 337 4.97 -4.86 2.69
N VAL A 338 5.00 -4.27 1.51
CA VAL A 338 5.12 -4.99 0.24
C VAL A 338 6.26 -4.41 -0.60
N GLY A 339 6.91 -5.26 -1.39
CA GLY A 339 7.87 -4.86 -2.41
C GLY A 339 7.80 -5.81 -3.60
N SER A 340 8.39 -5.42 -4.72
CA SER A 340 8.42 -6.25 -5.93
C SER A 340 9.77 -6.19 -6.60
N VAL A 341 10.26 -7.31 -7.10
CA VAL A 341 11.42 -7.39 -7.98
C VAL A 341 10.90 -7.69 -9.38
N GLN A 342 11.28 -6.89 -10.37
CA GLN A 342 11.01 -7.14 -11.78
C GLN A 342 12.20 -7.83 -12.44
N TYR A 343 11.93 -8.53 -13.54
CA TYR A 343 12.97 -8.93 -14.48
C TYR A 343 12.90 -8.01 -15.69
N LEU A 344 13.99 -7.29 -15.97
CA LEU A 344 14.08 -6.26 -17.01
C LEU A 344 15.16 -6.62 -18.05
N PRO A 345 14.88 -7.59 -18.94
CA PRO A 345 15.87 -8.13 -19.87
C PRO A 345 16.07 -7.32 -21.15
N VAL A 346 15.52 -6.11 -21.22
CA VAL A 346 15.66 -5.23 -22.39
C VAL A 346 16.23 -3.90 -21.94
N THR A 347 17.35 -3.50 -22.53
CA THR A 347 18.09 -2.30 -22.13
C THR A 347 18.16 -1.33 -23.28
N ASN A 348 17.78 -0.07 -23.05
CA ASN A 348 18.14 1.01 -23.95
C ASN A 348 19.48 1.60 -23.49
N THR A 349 20.51 1.28 -24.26
CA THR A 349 21.93 1.62 -23.99
C THR A 349 22.33 3.01 -24.49
N THR A 350 21.38 3.75 -25.10
CA THR A 350 21.61 5.11 -25.59
C THR A 350 21.26 6.17 -24.54
N ASN A 351 20.44 5.81 -23.55
CA ASN A 351 20.10 6.70 -22.45
C ASN A 351 21.26 6.84 -21.46
N ASN A 352 21.27 7.94 -20.69
CA ASN A 352 22.25 8.14 -19.61
C ASN A 352 21.55 8.64 -18.33
N PRO A 353 21.40 7.78 -17.30
CA PRO A 353 21.79 6.36 -17.29
C PRO A 353 20.95 5.50 -18.25
N ASP A 354 21.43 4.28 -18.54
CA ASP A 354 20.67 3.27 -19.28
C ASP A 354 19.27 3.09 -18.67
N THR A 355 18.30 2.74 -19.51
CA THR A 355 16.94 2.41 -19.04
C THR A 355 16.58 0.97 -19.36
N TYR A 356 15.83 0.33 -18.46
CA TYR A 356 15.56 -1.10 -18.47
C TYR A 356 14.05 -1.36 -18.56
N TYR A 357 13.67 -2.39 -19.31
CA TYR A 357 12.29 -2.68 -19.64
C TYR A 357 11.99 -4.18 -19.53
N PRO A 358 10.74 -4.55 -19.15
CA PRO A 358 10.33 -5.94 -19.07
C PRO A 358 10.09 -6.57 -20.46
N THR A 359 9.83 -5.76 -21.49
CA THR A 359 9.47 -6.23 -22.84
C THR A 359 10.17 -5.40 -23.91
N ILE A 360 10.36 -6.01 -25.09
CA ILE A 360 10.95 -5.35 -26.26
C ILE A 360 10.03 -4.23 -26.73
N GLN A 361 8.71 -4.46 -26.76
CA GLN A 361 7.76 -3.43 -27.19
C GLN A 361 7.80 -2.20 -26.27
N ALA A 362 7.89 -2.38 -24.95
CA ALA A 362 7.96 -1.25 -24.01
C ALA A 362 9.23 -0.41 -24.23
N ALA A 363 10.35 -1.06 -24.54
CA ALA A 363 11.59 -0.36 -24.87
C ALA A 363 11.45 0.47 -26.16
N ILE A 364 10.84 -0.10 -27.22
CA ILE A 364 10.59 0.61 -28.48
C ILE A 364 9.63 1.79 -28.25
N ASP A 365 8.57 1.60 -27.46
CA ASP A 365 7.58 2.63 -27.18
C ASP A 365 8.17 3.81 -26.39
N ALA A 366 9.17 3.57 -25.55
CA ALA A 366 9.88 4.60 -24.79
C ALA A 366 11.06 5.24 -25.56
N ALA A 367 11.62 4.56 -26.56
CA ALA A 367 12.81 5.00 -27.28
C ALA A 367 12.63 6.31 -28.07
N SER A 368 13.72 7.00 -28.39
CA SER A 368 13.81 7.98 -29.47
C SER A 368 14.25 7.31 -30.77
N ASN A 369 14.17 8.04 -31.89
CA ASN A 369 14.90 7.58 -33.08
C ASN A 369 16.40 7.55 -32.78
N ASP A 370 17.10 6.63 -33.44
CA ASP A 370 18.53 6.29 -33.32
C ASP A 370 18.94 5.60 -32.01
N ASP A 371 18.00 5.31 -31.10
CA ASP A 371 18.29 4.54 -29.87
C ASP A 371 18.70 3.10 -30.20
N VAL A 372 19.59 2.57 -29.35
CA VAL A 372 20.08 1.19 -29.36
C VAL A 372 19.46 0.41 -28.20
N ILE A 373 18.58 -0.53 -28.56
CA ILE A 373 17.88 -1.44 -27.66
C ILE A 373 18.57 -2.81 -27.72
N GLU A 374 19.14 -3.23 -26.61
CA GLU A 374 19.80 -4.52 -26.42
C GLU A 374 18.88 -5.50 -25.68
N VAL A 375 18.79 -6.73 -26.18
CA VAL A 375 17.89 -7.78 -25.68
C VAL A 375 18.70 -8.99 -25.21
N CYS A 376 18.51 -9.41 -23.97
CA CYS A 376 19.24 -10.55 -23.40
C CYS A 376 18.67 -11.89 -23.84
N THR A 377 19.45 -12.95 -23.62
CA THR A 377 18.99 -14.33 -23.77
C THR A 377 17.66 -14.56 -23.03
N GLY A 378 16.72 -15.16 -23.74
CA GLY A 378 15.38 -15.43 -23.26
C GLY A 378 14.47 -15.84 -24.40
N THR A 379 13.26 -16.30 -24.07
CA THR A 379 12.20 -16.54 -25.05
C THR A 379 11.15 -15.45 -24.89
N TYR A 380 11.02 -14.62 -25.92
CA TYR A 380 10.07 -13.52 -26.00
C TYR A 380 8.94 -13.96 -26.89
N ASN A 381 7.77 -14.16 -26.29
CA ASN A 381 6.60 -14.66 -26.97
C ASN A 381 5.40 -13.80 -26.58
N TYR A 382 4.26 -14.19 -27.09
CA TYR A 382 3.01 -13.49 -26.88
C TYR A 382 2.55 -13.37 -25.41
N VAL A 383 3.00 -14.28 -24.53
CA VAL A 383 2.73 -14.23 -23.08
C VAL A 383 3.65 -13.21 -22.40
N SER A 384 4.92 -13.12 -22.80
CA SER A 384 5.87 -12.18 -22.20
C SER A 384 5.75 -10.76 -22.76
N GLU A 385 5.43 -10.61 -24.05
CA GLU A 385 5.36 -9.33 -24.76
C GLU A 385 3.93 -8.73 -24.82
N GLY A 386 2.88 -9.54 -24.66
CA GLY A 386 1.46 -9.10 -24.65
C GLY A 386 0.73 -9.14 -26.01
N ASN A 387 -0.49 -8.56 -26.08
CA ASN A 387 -1.41 -8.55 -27.28
C ASN A 387 -1.64 -7.20 -27.93
N PRO A 388 -0.60 -6.52 -28.39
CA PRO A 388 -0.86 -5.22 -28.96
C PRO A 388 -1.55 -5.44 -30.32
N ALA A 389 -2.76 -4.90 -30.51
CA ALA A 389 -3.38 -4.77 -31.85
C ALA A 389 -2.73 -3.59 -32.62
N PRO A 390 -2.62 -3.61 -33.96
CA PRO A 390 -2.91 -4.71 -34.90
C PRO A 390 -1.84 -5.82 -34.87
N SER A 391 -2.07 -6.94 -35.60
CA SER A 391 -1.24 -8.17 -35.62
C SER A 391 0.28 -7.93 -35.69
N GLY A 392 1.05 -8.86 -35.12
CA GLY A 392 2.50 -8.85 -35.03
C GLY A 392 2.98 -8.76 -33.58
N LEU A 393 3.96 -9.60 -33.20
CA LEU A 393 4.48 -9.64 -31.83
C LEU A 393 5.17 -8.33 -31.43
N ILE A 394 6.09 -7.83 -32.26
CA ILE A 394 6.89 -6.63 -32.05
C ILE A 394 6.65 -5.62 -33.17
N LYS A 395 6.32 -4.39 -32.78
CA LYS A 395 6.09 -3.26 -33.69
C LYS A 395 7.25 -2.30 -33.61
N VAL A 396 7.97 -2.20 -34.72
CA VAL A 396 9.05 -1.25 -34.87
C VAL A 396 8.45 0.02 -35.47
N THR A 397 8.15 0.99 -34.60
CA THR A 397 7.47 2.24 -34.94
C THR A 397 8.41 3.44 -35.02
N LYS A 398 9.68 3.24 -34.68
CA LYS A 398 10.75 4.25 -34.63
C LYS A 398 11.99 3.71 -35.34
N GLY A 399 12.84 4.62 -35.81
CA GLY A 399 14.16 4.24 -36.32
C GLY A 399 15.03 3.83 -35.16
N VAL A 400 15.09 2.56 -34.80
CA VAL A 400 15.91 2.06 -33.67
C VAL A 400 16.81 0.93 -34.12
N THR A 401 17.90 0.73 -33.39
CA THR A 401 18.70 -0.50 -33.47
C THR A 401 18.21 -1.47 -32.40
N LEU A 402 17.52 -2.52 -32.82
CA LEU A 402 17.16 -3.64 -31.97
C LEU A 402 18.17 -4.76 -32.18
N LYS A 403 18.91 -5.12 -31.12
CA LYS A 403 19.99 -6.11 -31.21
C LYS A 403 20.00 -7.10 -30.06
N ALA A 404 20.45 -8.31 -30.33
CA ALA A 404 20.83 -9.24 -29.28
C ALA A 404 22.00 -8.69 -28.44
N ALA A 405 21.97 -8.98 -27.14
CA ALA A 405 23.11 -8.75 -26.26
C ALA A 405 24.35 -9.51 -26.70
N THR A 406 25.52 -9.03 -26.27
CA THR A 406 26.79 -9.69 -26.59
C THR A 406 26.77 -11.16 -26.16
N GLU A 407 27.14 -12.07 -27.06
CA GLU A 407 27.09 -13.53 -26.88
C GLU A 407 25.68 -14.14 -26.67
N ALA A 408 24.61 -13.34 -26.79
CA ALA A 408 23.24 -13.83 -26.74
C ALA A 408 22.67 -14.14 -28.13
N ARG A 409 21.62 -14.96 -28.16
CA ARG A 409 20.70 -15.12 -29.29
C ARG A 409 19.28 -15.29 -28.76
N PRO A 410 18.60 -14.18 -28.42
CA PRO A 410 17.24 -14.22 -27.89
C PRO A 410 16.29 -14.88 -28.89
N ILE A 411 15.38 -15.71 -28.39
CA ILE A 411 14.36 -16.38 -29.19
C ILE A 411 13.12 -15.48 -29.20
N ILE A 412 12.72 -15.01 -30.38
CA ILE A 412 11.48 -14.28 -30.61
C ILE A 412 10.49 -15.27 -31.22
N ASP A 413 9.53 -15.74 -30.43
CA ASP A 413 8.61 -16.83 -30.78
C ASP A 413 7.22 -16.29 -31.12
N GLY A 414 6.93 -16.22 -32.43
CA GLY A 414 5.63 -15.82 -32.96
C GLY A 414 4.63 -16.98 -33.13
N SER A 415 4.90 -18.16 -32.58
CA SER A 415 4.03 -19.33 -32.78
C SER A 415 2.59 -19.04 -32.37
N GLY A 416 1.66 -19.26 -33.30
CA GLY A 416 0.22 -19.07 -33.06
C GLY A 416 -0.31 -17.65 -33.35
N PHE A 417 0.53 -16.72 -33.79
CA PHE A 417 0.17 -15.32 -34.04
C PHE A 417 0.70 -14.81 -35.37
N ASP A 418 -0.11 -14.05 -36.11
CA ASP A 418 0.26 -13.45 -37.40
C ASP A 418 1.45 -12.48 -37.28
N GLY A 419 2.60 -12.98 -37.70
CA GLY A 419 3.88 -12.30 -37.79
C GLY A 419 4.62 -12.04 -36.48
N VAL A 420 5.91 -11.78 -36.62
CA VAL A 420 6.81 -11.48 -35.51
C VAL A 420 7.14 -10.00 -35.46
N PHE A 421 7.88 -9.49 -36.46
CA PHE A 421 8.27 -8.09 -36.54
C PHE A 421 7.45 -7.34 -37.59
N LYS A 422 6.84 -6.23 -37.19
CA LYS A 422 6.14 -5.30 -38.09
C LYS A 422 6.88 -3.98 -38.10
N ILE A 423 7.62 -3.70 -39.18
CA ILE A 423 8.26 -2.41 -39.37
C ILE A 423 7.22 -1.45 -39.95
N HIS A 424 6.76 -0.53 -39.11
CA HIS A 424 5.69 0.41 -39.44
C HIS A 424 6.24 1.58 -40.25
N PRO A 425 5.47 2.17 -41.19
CA PRO A 425 5.89 3.35 -41.96
C PRO A 425 6.41 4.53 -41.11
N SER A 426 5.95 4.67 -39.86
CA SER A 426 6.46 5.71 -38.95
C SER A 426 7.92 5.51 -38.53
N ALA A 427 8.46 4.29 -38.63
CA ALA A 427 9.88 4.03 -38.41
C ALA A 427 10.73 4.49 -39.61
N LEU A 428 10.10 4.65 -40.78
CA LEU A 428 10.73 4.93 -42.07
C LEU A 428 10.76 6.42 -42.40
N ILE A 429 10.75 7.29 -41.38
CA ILE A 429 10.91 8.74 -41.56
C ILE A 429 12.27 9.01 -42.24
N PRO A 430 12.35 10.01 -43.16
CA PRO A 430 13.57 10.22 -43.94
C PRO A 430 14.81 10.40 -43.07
N GLY A 431 15.86 9.64 -43.39
CA GLY A 431 17.14 9.66 -42.65
C GLY A 431 17.22 8.74 -41.43
N ASN A 432 16.11 8.16 -40.96
CA ASN A 432 16.14 7.18 -39.87
C ASN A 432 16.91 5.91 -40.25
N THR A 433 17.40 5.19 -39.24
CA THR A 433 17.89 3.81 -39.40
C THR A 433 17.09 2.84 -38.53
N VAL A 434 16.58 1.78 -39.13
CA VAL A 434 16.03 0.60 -38.43
C VAL A 434 17.03 -0.53 -38.59
N THR A 435 17.52 -1.08 -37.48
CA THR A 435 18.35 -2.30 -37.50
C THR A 435 17.69 -3.37 -36.65
N ILE A 436 17.59 -4.60 -37.17
CA ILE A 436 17.17 -5.78 -36.40
C ILE A 436 18.25 -6.85 -36.56
N GLU A 437 18.94 -7.19 -35.47
CA GLU A 437 20.09 -8.08 -35.53
C GLU A 437 20.24 -9.10 -34.40
N GLY A 438 20.73 -10.29 -34.76
CA GLY A 438 21.21 -11.29 -33.81
C GLY A 438 20.13 -12.19 -33.17
N PHE A 439 18.88 -12.16 -33.65
CA PHE A 439 17.78 -12.94 -33.05
C PHE A 439 17.66 -14.35 -33.64
N GLU A 440 17.11 -15.27 -32.84
CA GLU A 440 16.44 -16.46 -33.37
C GLU A 440 14.94 -16.15 -33.46
N ILE A 441 14.38 -16.19 -34.67
CA ILE A 441 13.02 -15.79 -34.97
C ILE A 441 12.28 -17.03 -35.43
N LYS A 442 11.42 -17.57 -34.55
CA LYS A 442 10.69 -18.81 -34.80
C LYS A 442 9.18 -18.61 -34.84
N GLY A 443 8.49 -19.51 -35.51
CA GLY A 443 7.04 -19.50 -35.57
C GLY A 443 6.46 -20.85 -35.99
N ASN A 444 5.22 -20.81 -36.46
CA ASN A 444 4.53 -21.95 -37.07
C ASN A 444 3.72 -21.50 -38.30
N ALA A 445 2.94 -22.41 -38.89
CA ALA A 445 2.10 -22.09 -40.06
C ALA A 445 1.09 -20.95 -39.82
N ALA A 446 0.61 -20.78 -38.57
CA ALA A 446 -0.28 -19.67 -38.20
C ALA A 446 0.47 -18.34 -38.06
N THR A 447 1.80 -18.38 -37.89
CA THR A 447 2.63 -17.18 -37.90
C THR A 447 2.66 -16.51 -39.27
N GLY A 448 2.53 -17.28 -40.35
CA GLY A 448 2.64 -16.74 -41.69
C GLY A 448 4.05 -16.22 -41.96
N ILE A 449 4.25 -14.91 -41.87
CA ILE A 449 5.50 -14.24 -42.27
C ILE A 449 6.19 -13.63 -41.05
N ALA A 450 7.46 -13.95 -40.84
CA ALA A 450 8.19 -13.49 -39.66
C ALA A 450 8.29 -11.97 -39.60
N MET A 451 8.74 -11.35 -40.68
CA MET A 451 9.03 -9.92 -40.71
C MET A 451 8.39 -9.27 -41.92
N THR A 452 7.61 -8.21 -41.67
CA THR A 452 6.93 -7.46 -42.73
C THR A 452 7.20 -5.97 -42.63
N MET A 453 7.26 -5.30 -43.78
CA MET A 453 7.44 -3.86 -43.88
C MET A 453 6.68 -3.29 -45.07
N GLN A 454 6.06 -2.14 -44.84
CA GLN A 454 5.49 -1.30 -45.89
C GLN A 454 6.45 -0.15 -46.19
N GLY A 455 7.24 -0.28 -47.24
CA GLY A 455 8.22 0.72 -47.65
C GLY A 455 7.58 1.96 -48.25
N CYS A 456 7.99 3.10 -47.75
CA CYS A 456 7.69 4.40 -48.34
C CYS A 456 8.78 5.40 -47.98
N PHE A 457 9.00 6.38 -48.84
CA PHE A 457 10.01 7.43 -48.62
C PHE A 457 9.72 8.68 -49.45
N ASP A 458 10.35 9.81 -49.11
CA ASP A 458 10.34 11.03 -49.92
C ASP A 458 11.49 11.04 -50.96
N ASN A 459 12.54 11.83 -50.75
CA ASN A 459 13.79 11.84 -51.49
C ASN A 459 14.94 11.15 -50.72
N THR A 460 14.81 10.93 -49.41
CA THR A 460 15.86 10.33 -48.56
C THR A 460 15.31 9.11 -47.82
N PRO A 461 15.36 7.91 -48.42
CA PRO A 461 14.82 6.70 -47.79
C PRO A 461 15.53 6.38 -46.47
N ALA A 462 14.74 6.02 -45.45
CA ALA A 462 15.25 5.44 -44.22
C ALA A 462 16.08 4.19 -44.52
N LYS A 463 17.13 3.96 -43.75
CA LYS A 463 17.97 2.77 -43.87
C LYS A 463 17.35 1.62 -43.07
N VAL A 464 17.15 0.46 -43.70
CA VAL A 464 16.64 -0.73 -43.01
C VAL A 464 17.67 -1.85 -43.12
N ILE A 465 18.15 -2.33 -41.98
CA ILE A 465 19.22 -3.33 -41.88
C ILE A 465 18.69 -4.55 -41.13
N ILE A 466 18.57 -5.68 -41.83
CA ILE A 466 18.19 -6.96 -41.24
C ILE A 466 19.38 -7.90 -41.34
N ARG A 467 20.03 -8.23 -40.22
CA ARG A 467 21.26 -9.02 -40.26
C ARG A 467 21.46 -10.02 -39.14
N ASP A 468 22.19 -11.09 -39.44
CA ASP A 468 22.62 -12.07 -38.44
C ASP A 468 21.47 -12.75 -37.65
N ASN A 469 20.25 -12.78 -38.22
CA ASN A 469 19.07 -13.42 -37.62
C ASN A 469 18.83 -14.83 -38.16
N TRP A 470 18.19 -15.69 -37.37
CA TRP A 470 17.85 -17.08 -37.71
C TRP A 470 16.34 -17.25 -37.80
N PHE A 471 15.79 -17.34 -39.00
CA PHE A 471 14.37 -17.52 -39.26
C PHE A 471 14.06 -19.01 -39.45
N HIS A 472 13.03 -19.53 -38.77
CA HIS A 472 12.52 -20.89 -38.98
C HIS A 472 11.10 -21.16 -38.49
N GLY A 473 10.48 -22.23 -38.98
CA GLY A 473 9.18 -22.74 -38.52
C GLY A 473 7.94 -22.03 -39.07
N MET A 474 8.07 -20.84 -39.65
CA MET A 474 6.95 -20.10 -40.29
C MET A 474 6.92 -20.29 -41.82
N VAL A 475 5.91 -19.71 -42.48
CA VAL A 475 5.74 -19.84 -43.94
C VAL A 475 6.77 -19.00 -44.70
N GLY A 476 7.00 -17.77 -44.24
CA GLY A 476 7.91 -16.81 -44.87
C GLY A 476 8.85 -16.14 -43.87
N GLY A 477 10.09 -15.90 -44.24
CA GLY A 477 11.02 -15.11 -43.44
C GLY A 477 10.70 -13.61 -43.50
N ILE A 478 11.04 -12.97 -44.62
CA ILE A 478 10.87 -11.53 -44.84
C ILE A 478 9.92 -11.31 -46.01
N ASP A 479 8.96 -10.40 -45.85
CA ASP A 479 8.12 -9.90 -46.94
C ASP A 479 8.00 -8.38 -46.87
N PHE A 480 8.68 -7.68 -47.77
CA PHE A 480 8.68 -6.23 -47.86
C PHE A 480 8.02 -5.80 -49.17
N TRP A 481 7.17 -4.78 -49.10
CA TRP A 481 6.45 -4.25 -50.26
C TRP A 481 6.28 -2.73 -50.19
N GLY A 482 5.92 -2.08 -51.30
CA GLY A 482 5.57 -0.66 -51.30
C GLY A 482 4.27 -0.38 -50.55
N ALA A 483 4.23 0.67 -49.74
CA ALA A 483 3.03 1.04 -48.99
C ALA A 483 1.88 1.48 -49.92
N GLY A 484 0.97 0.57 -50.29
CA GLY A 484 -0.18 0.90 -51.15
C GLY A 484 -1.24 1.81 -50.50
N ASN A 485 -1.31 1.86 -49.17
CA ASN A 485 -2.22 2.69 -48.37
C ASN A 485 -1.40 3.41 -47.27
N TYR A 486 -1.88 4.57 -46.78
CA TYR A 486 -1.24 5.38 -45.72
C TYR A 486 0.05 6.12 -46.11
N LEU A 487 0.26 6.39 -47.40
CA LEU A 487 1.35 7.23 -47.89
C LEU A 487 1.13 8.71 -47.54
N PRO A 488 2.09 9.38 -46.89
CA PRO A 488 2.08 10.84 -46.83
C PRO A 488 2.10 11.45 -48.24
N THR A 489 1.50 12.63 -48.40
CA THR A 489 1.45 13.31 -49.69
C THR A 489 2.87 13.57 -50.22
N GLY A 490 3.14 13.13 -51.44
CA GLY A 490 4.43 13.30 -52.12
C GLY A 490 5.46 12.20 -51.87
N TRP A 491 5.11 11.17 -51.09
CA TRP A 491 5.98 10.02 -50.86
C TRP A 491 5.84 8.95 -51.96
N THR A 492 6.94 8.27 -52.23
CA THR A 492 7.03 7.11 -53.11
C THR A 492 6.69 5.84 -52.34
N SER A 493 5.78 5.04 -52.89
CA SER A 493 5.48 3.67 -52.41
C SER A 493 6.43 2.69 -53.09
N ALA A 494 7.61 2.48 -52.51
CA ALA A 494 8.60 1.54 -53.00
C ALA A 494 9.58 1.17 -51.89
N LEU A 495 10.36 0.12 -52.11
CA LEU A 495 11.48 -0.25 -51.25
C LEU A 495 12.74 0.48 -51.70
N ALA A 496 13.50 1.06 -50.77
CA ALA A 496 14.81 1.66 -51.03
C ALA A 496 15.67 1.64 -49.75
N ASN A 497 17.00 1.63 -49.91
CA ASN A 497 17.99 1.65 -48.82
C ASN A 497 17.84 0.49 -47.81
N ILE A 498 17.65 -0.73 -48.34
CA ILE A 498 17.49 -1.95 -47.53
C ILE A 498 18.72 -2.85 -47.67
N GLU A 499 19.25 -3.31 -46.54
CA GLU A 499 20.34 -4.29 -46.43
C GLU A 499 19.86 -5.53 -45.68
N ILE A 500 19.86 -6.69 -46.35
CA ILE A 500 19.53 -7.98 -45.74
C ILE A 500 20.76 -8.86 -45.85
N SER A 501 21.45 -9.12 -44.74
CA SER A 501 22.73 -9.83 -44.79
C SER A 501 22.98 -10.83 -43.67
N ARG A 502 23.67 -11.94 -43.97
CA ARG A 502 24.09 -12.95 -42.97
C ARG A 502 22.95 -13.56 -42.14
N ASN A 503 21.72 -13.53 -42.65
CA ASN A 503 20.60 -14.21 -42.02
C ASN A 503 20.57 -15.69 -42.45
N LYS A 504 19.95 -16.54 -41.63
CA LYS A 504 19.65 -17.92 -41.96
C LYS A 504 18.15 -18.11 -42.09
N PHE A 505 17.71 -18.75 -43.16
CA PHE A 505 16.32 -19.14 -43.39
C PHE A 505 16.30 -20.66 -43.58
N TYR A 506 15.78 -21.37 -42.59
CA TYR A 506 15.78 -22.82 -42.60
C TYR A 506 14.51 -23.39 -41.97
N ASP A 507 14.18 -24.64 -42.33
CA ASP A 507 13.02 -25.35 -41.80
C ASP A 507 11.73 -24.51 -41.81
N MET A 508 11.51 -23.80 -42.92
CA MET A 508 10.24 -23.12 -43.18
C MET A 508 9.12 -24.15 -43.38
N VAL A 509 7.87 -23.72 -43.26
CA VAL A 509 6.70 -24.57 -43.47
C VAL A 509 5.90 -24.13 -44.69
N ASN A 510 5.07 -25.02 -45.22
CA ASN A 510 4.02 -24.64 -46.17
C ASN A 510 2.69 -24.50 -45.42
N SER A 511 1.76 -23.70 -45.97
CA SER A 511 0.43 -23.54 -45.38
C SER A 511 -0.59 -23.25 -46.48
N GLY A 512 -1.55 -24.17 -46.67
CA GLY A 512 -2.55 -24.05 -47.73
C GLY A 512 -1.90 -23.89 -49.11
N THR A 513 -2.16 -22.75 -49.75
CA THR A 513 -1.63 -22.38 -51.07
C THR A 513 -0.26 -21.72 -51.03
N ASN A 514 0.37 -21.57 -49.87
CA ASN A 514 1.64 -20.84 -49.74
C ASN A 514 2.80 -21.83 -49.58
N GLN A 515 3.80 -21.74 -50.47
CA GLN A 515 5.08 -22.43 -50.31
C GLN A 515 5.92 -21.77 -49.20
N GLY A 516 6.91 -22.50 -48.68
CA GLY A 516 7.91 -21.91 -47.81
C GLY A 516 8.85 -20.98 -48.58
N PHE A 517 9.15 -19.80 -48.03
CA PHE A 517 10.08 -18.85 -48.64
C PHE A 517 11.00 -18.12 -47.64
N GLY A 518 12.16 -17.69 -48.13
CA GLY A 518 13.11 -16.91 -47.33
C GLY A 518 12.79 -15.41 -47.34
N ILE A 519 13.01 -14.75 -48.47
CA ILE A 519 12.85 -13.31 -48.65
C ILE A 519 11.96 -13.03 -49.86
N THR A 520 10.94 -12.21 -49.67
CA THR A 520 10.12 -11.61 -50.73
C THR A 520 10.32 -10.10 -50.73
N ILE A 521 10.65 -9.55 -51.89
CA ILE A 521 10.86 -8.11 -52.10
C ILE A 521 9.95 -7.66 -53.24
N GLU A 522 8.88 -6.95 -52.89
CA GLU A 522 7.94 -6.35 -53.84
C GLU A 522 8.21 -4.86 -54.03
N ASP A 523 8.04 -4.37 -55.26
CA ASP A 523 8.13 -2.96 -55.60
C ASP A 523 9.48 -2.28 -55.22
N PRO A 524 10.67 -2.86 -55.53
CA PRO A 524 11.91 -2.13 -55.36
C PRO A 524 11.97 -0.88 -56.24
N ALA A 525 12.45 0.24 -55.68
CA ALA A 525 12.61 1.49 -56.41
C ALA A 525 13.62 1.36 -57.54
N ASN A 526 13.35 1.99 -58.69
CA ASN A 526 14.31 2.05 -59.79
C ASN A 526 15.60 2.78 -59.38
N TRP A 527 16.65 2.64 -60.20
CA TRP A 527 17.98 3.19 -59.89
C TRP A 527 17.97 4.68 -59.52
N SER A 528 17.26 5.51 -60.29
CA SER A 528 17.16 6.94 -60.03
C SER A 528 16.39 7.26 -58.74
N SER A 529 15.25 6.60 -58.50
CA SER A 529 14.42 6.81 -57.32
C SER A 529 15.09 6.29 -56.05
N ALA A 530 15.99 5.31 -56.17
CA ALA A 530 16.82 4.79 -55.09
C ALA A 530 18.09 5.63 -54.83
N GLY A 531 18.24 6.80 -55.45
CA GLY A 531 19.39 7.69 -55.22
C GLY A 531 20.67 7.29 -55.97
N ASN A 532 20.54 6.60 -57.10
CA ASN A 532 21.64 6.03 -57.88
C ASN A 532 22.39 4.88 -57.18
N GLU A 533 21.65 4.06 -56.44
CA GLU A 533 22.15 2.87 -55.77
C GLU A 533 21.14 1.71 -55.89
N TYR A 534 21.56 0.50 -55.51
CA TYR A 534 20.65 -0.64 -55.39
C TYR A 534 19.62 -0.37 -54.29
N ALA A 535 18.34 -0.51 -54.64
CA ALA A 535 17.24 -0.31 -53.70
C ALA A 535 17.27 -1.31 -52.55
N VAL A 536 17.65 -2.56 -52.86
CA VAL A 536 17.78 -3.65 -51.89
C VAL A 536 19.08 -4.41 -52.14
N LYS A 537 19.86 -4.65 -51.08
CA LYS A 537 21.06 -5.49 -51.11
C LYS A 537 20.81 -6.74 -50.28
N ILE A 538 20.99 -7.91 -50.87
CA ILE A 538 20.82 -9.23 -50.23
C ILE A 538 22.16 -9.96 -50.31
N GLU A 539 22.86 -10.08 -49.18
CA GLU A 539 24.27 -10.51 -49.17
C GLU A 539 24.57 -11.59 -48.12
N ASN A 540 25.23 -12.68 -48.51
CA ASN A 540 25.72 -13.73 -47.61
C ASN A 540 24.62 -14.36 -46.73
N ASN A 541 23.38 -14.50 -47.23
CA ASN A 541 22.30 -15.17 -46.50
C ASN A 541 22.28 -16.68 -46.81
N GLU A 542 21.94 -17.51 -45.82
CA GLU A 542 21.83 -18.97 -45.93
C GLU A 542 20.36 -19.38 -46.10
N PHE A 543 20.06 -20.22 -47.09
CA PHE A 543 18.72 -20.77 -47.34
C PHE A 543 18.77 -22.29 -47.39
N SER A 544 18.00 -22.97 -46.56
CA SER A 544 17.91 -24.44 -46.56
C SER A 544 16.50 -24.91 -46.19
N ASN A 545 16.13 -26.14 -46.60
CA ASN A 545 14.87 -26.79 -46.23
C ASN A 545 13.60 -25.93 -46.41
N LEU A 546 13.45 -25.31 -47.58
CA LEU A 546 12.26 -24.52 -47.93
C LEU A 546 11.23 -25.41 -48.67
N PRO A 547 10.06 -25.73 -48.08
CA PRO A 547 9.15 -26.71 -48.65
C PRO A 547 8.29 -26.17 -49.80
N SER A 548 8.03 -27.04 -50.77
CA SER A 548 7.00 -26.81 -51.81
C SER A 548 5.60 -26.97 -51.24
N ASN A 549 4.62 -26.25 -51.80
CA ASN A 549 3.18 -26.49 -51.55
C ASN A 549 2.55 -27.47 -52.58
N GLY A 550 3.37 -28.13 -53.41
CA GLY A 550 2.96 -29.01 -54.50
C GLY A 550 2.74 -28.30 -55.85
N ALA A 551 2.30 -27.03 -55.84
CA ALA A 551 2.12 -26.23 -57.06
C ALA A 551 3.35 -25.37 -57.40
N ASN A 552 3.99 -24.84 -56.37
CA ASN A 552 5.17 -23.98 -56.43
C ASN A 552 6.30 -24.62 -55.60
N PRO A 553 7.55 -24.58 -56.09
CA PRO A 553 8.70 -24.97 -55.29
C PRO A 553 8.88 -24.00 -54.10
N GLY A 554 9.53 -24.45 -53.02
CA GLY A 554 10.01 -23.52 -51.99
C GLY A 554 11.12 -22.63 -52.56
N VAL A 555 11.19 -21.36 -52.14
CA VAL A 555 12.04 -20.36 -52.80
C VAL A 555 12.84 -19.53 -51.80
N GLY A 556 14.16 -19.42 -52.00
CA GLY A 556 15.02 -18.59 -51.15
C GLY A 556 14.69 -17.10 -51.27
N ILE A 557 14.74 -16.55 -52.49
CA ILE A 557 14.49 -15.13 -52.78
C ILE A 557 13.44 -15.02 -53.89
N VAL A 558 12.38 -14.24 -53.63
CA VAL A 558 11.29 -13.95 -54.57
C VAL A 558 11.27 -12.45 -54.86
N ILE A 559 11.19 -12.09 -56.14
CA ILE A 559 11.00 -10.71 -56.61
C ILE A 559 9.78 -10.74 -57.56
N PRO A 560 8.55 -10.63 -57.01
CA PRO A 560 7.35 -10.99 -57.76
C PRO A 560 6.84 -9.84 -58.64
N ARG A 561 7.17 -8.58 -58.31
CA ARG A 561 6.53 -7.42 -58.94
C ARG A 561 7.42 -6.17 -58.93
N ALA A 562 7.40 -5.48 -60.08
CA ALA A 562 7.75 -4.08 -60.27
C ALA A 562 6.83 -3.58 -61.39
N ASN A 563 5.74 -2.91 -61.04
CA ASN A 563 4.63 -2.63 -61.96
C ASN A 563 4.33 -1.14 -62.16
N ASN A 564 5.06 -0.24 -61.48
CA ASN A 564 4.98 1.20 -61.68
C ASN A 564 6.25 1.79 -62.32
N THR A 565 6.14 3.02 -62.82
CA THR A 565 7.23 3.70 -63.55
C THR A 565 8.47 4.01 -62.69
N TRP A 566 8.31 4.06 -61.36
CA TRP A 566 9.38 4.30 -60.40
C TRP A 566 9.94 3.02 -59.77
N GLU A 567 9.46 1.84 -60.19
CA GLU A 567 9.90 0.54 -59.69
C GLU A 567 10.76 -0.17 -60.73
N ALA A 568 11.70 -1.00 -60.27
CA ALA A 568 12.44 -1.94 -61.10
C ALA A 568 12.96 -3.08 -60.21
N ALA A 569 13.39 -4.19 -60.80
CA ALA A 569 14.17 -5.22 -60.10
C ALA A 569 15.60 -4.73 -59.76
N ASN A 570 15.71 -3.56 -59.12
CA ASN A 570 16.95 -2.90 -58.71
C ASN A 570 17.48 -3.52 -57.40
N VAL A 571 17.92 -4.77 -57.49
CA VAL A 571 18.35 -5.57 -56.36
C VAL A 571 19.76 -6.09 -56.60
N TYR A 572 20.64 -5.95 -55.61
CA TYR A 572 21.96 -6.58 -55.60
C TYR A 572 21.91 -7.87 -54.79
N ILE A 573 22.37 -8.97 -55.37
CA ILE A 573 22.43 -10.27 -54.70
C ILE A 573 23.86 -10.79 -54.79
N ALA A 574 24.46 -11.07 -53.64
CA ALA A 574 25.78 -11.68 -53.52
C ALA A 574 25.79 -12.78 -52.46
N GLY A 575 26.60 -13.80 -52.68
CA GLY A 575 26.68 -15.01 -51.85
C GLY A 575 27.96 -15.10 -51.05
#